data_AF-A0A9P5YCX0-F1
#
_entry.id   AF-A0A9P5YCX0-F1
#
_cell.length_a   1.000
_cell.length_b   1.000
_cell.length_c   1.000
_cell.angle_alpha   90.00
_cell.angle_beta   90.00
_cell.angle_gamma   90.00
#
_symmetry.space_group_name_H-M   'P 1'
#
loop_
_entity.id
_entity.type
_entity.pdbx_description
1 polymer ?
#
loop_
_entity_poly.entity_id
_entity_poly.type
_entity_poly.pdbx_seq_one_letter_code
_entity_poly.pdbx_strand_id
1 'polypeptide(L)'
;MKSDTSEPLVLSAIKSVADDQPNFEVIVYRSCEILASIERWDHASSESPFVMDIIRRVQEQGANFKDAIRSSRESAQHGSKFCADFVTLLEVLGDSSTSRAEIRDHIHSMQRIASEAHASAQSAAEMFQVIRHGIYDITSDVPGEVVKLEAKQKHVQRKLDISERRAQRVKVVKAVSAAGAAIAAGVSIVAFPPAMIVLPVQKREKEKTSYEEQIGVLKDVADTMVEFGSAVDFFAQYWIRMETILHVVNDRVDDLRGKKHLKMRLMTIKKDWEVVNSNFLDYVHKVSRL
;
A
#
# COMPACT_ATOMS: atom_id res chain seq x y z
N MET A 1 -16.24 40.65 37.02
CA MET A 1 -16.18 40.27 35.59
C MET A 1 -15.26 39.06 35.47
N LYS A 2 -15.82 37.84 35.39
CA LYS A 2 -15.03 36.66 34.97
C LYS A 2 -14.89 36.78 33.45
N SER A 3 -13.66 36.83 32.93
CA SER A 3 -13.46 36.90 31.49
C SER A 3 -13.88 35.56 30.88
N ASP A 4 -14.78 35.64 29.90
CA ASP A 4 -15.36 34.52 29.15
C ASP A 4 -14.32 33.97 28.14
N THR A 5 -13.15 33.57 28.66
CA THR A 5 -11.95 33.17 27.90
C THR A 5 -12.04 31.78 27.31
N SER A 6 -13.04 30.99 27.70
CA SER A 6 -13.19 29.60 27.29
C SER A 6 -13.86 29.48 25.91
N GLU A 7 -14.76 30.38 25.54
CA GLU A 7 -15.46 30.37 24.24
C GLU A 7 -14.52 30.45 23.01
N PRO A 8 -13.52 31.35 22.96
CA PRO A 8 -12.59 31.39 21.83
C PRO A 8 -11.79 30.09 21.66
N LEU A 9 -11.59 29.29 22.71
CA LEU A 9 -10.81 28.06 22.64
C LEU A 9 -11.51 26.93 21.88
N VAL A 10 -12.82 26.73 22.06
CA VAL A 10 -13.55 25.62 21.41
C VAL A 10 -13.62 25.81 19.91
N LEU A 11 -14.01 27.01 19.48
CA LEU A 11 -14.11 27.32 18.05
C LEU A 11 -12.75 27.32 17.36
N SER A 12 -11.69 27.72 18.07
CA SER A 12 -10.31 27.61 17.56
C SER A 12 -9.87 26.15 17.47
N ALA A 13 -10.25 25.29 18.41
CA ALA A 13 -9.97 23.85 18.34
C ALA A 13 -10.70 23.18 17.17
N ILE A 14 -11.98 23.49 16.96
CA ILE A 14 -12.76 23.00 15.81
C ILE A 14 -12.09 23.43 14.50
N LYS A 15 -11.69 24.70 14.38
CA LYS A 15 -11.02 25.20 13.19
C LYS A 15 -9.66 24.53 12.98
N SER A 16 -8.86 24.41 14.03
CA SER A 16 -7.53 23.78 13.98
C SER A 16 -7.61 22.36 13.44
N VAL A 17 -8.66 21.60 13.77
CA VAL A 17 -8.81 20.24 13.28
C VAL A 17 -9.32 20.18 11.84
N ALA A 18 -10.08 21.18 11.36
CA ALA A 18 -10.37 21.30 9.93
C ALA A 18 -9.09 21.62 9.13
N ASP A 19 -8.22 22.47 9.68
CA ASP A 19 -6.94 22.84 9.07
C ASP A 19 -5.95 21.65 9.04
N ASP A 20 -5.97 20.78 10.07
CA ASP A 20 -5.14 19.57 10.22
C ASP A 20 -5.71 18.34 9.45
N GLN A 21 -6.44 18.53 8.35
CA GLN A 21 -7.00 17.41 7.60
C GLN A 21 -5.90 16.52 6.96
N PRO A 22 -6.16 15.21 6.76
CA PRO A 22 -5.21 14.32 6.11
C PRO A 22 -4.84 14.77 4.69
N ASN A 23 -3.58 14.59 4.31
CA ASN A 23 -3.12 14.86 2.95
C ASN A 23 -3.49 13.69 2.02
N PHE A 24 -4.73 13.69 1.55
CA PHE A 24 -5.27 12.64 0.67
C PHE A 24 -4.53 12.52 -0.67
N GLU A 25 -3.94 13.60 -1.17
CA GLU A 25 -3.19 13.57 -2.43
C GLU A 25 -1.94 12.71 -2.31
N VAL A 26 -1.20 12.85 -1.20
CA VAL A 26 -0.03 12.01 -0.91
C VAL A 26 -0.45 10.54 -0.81
N ILE A 27 -1.55 10.25 -0.10
CA ILE A 27 -2.06 8.87 0.03
C ILE A 27 -2.39 8.29 -1.34
N VAL A 28 -3.15 8.99 -2.18
CA VAL A 28 -3.52 8.51 -3.52
C VAL A 28 -2.29 8.32 -4.40
N TYR A 29 -1.41 9.31 -4.47
CA TYR A 29 -0.22 9.26 -5.32
C TYR A 29 0.69 8.08 -4.96
N ARG A 30 0.99 7.90 -3.68
CA ARG A 30 1.80 6.76 -3.20
C ARG A 30 1.10 5.42 -3.41
N SER A 31 -0.23 5.37 -3.28
CA SER A 31 -0.99 4.16 -3.57
C SER A 31 -0.85 3.75 -5.04
N CYS A 32 -0.93 4.70 -5.97
CA CYS A 32 -0.71 4.45 -7.40
C CYS A 32 0.70 3.92 -7.66
N GLU A 33 1.72 4.52 -7.04
CA GLU A 33 3.12 4.11 -7.21
C GLU A 33 3.38 2.69 -6.70
N ILE A 34 2.84 2.35 -5.53
CA ILE A 34 2.93 1.02 -4.94
C ILE A 34 2.18 0.00 -5.82
N LEU A 35 0.94 0.29 -6.22
CA LEU A 35 0.16 -0.60 -7.09
C LEU A 35 0.86 -0.84 -8.42
N ALA A 36 1.32 0.20 -9.11
CA ALA A 36 2.01 0.08 -10.38
C ALA A 36 3.30 -0.75 -10.30
N SER A 37 3.92 -0.81 -9.11
CA SER A 37 5.11 -1.62 -8.86
C SER A 37 4.75 -3.09 -8.58
N ILE A 38 3.69 -3.34 -7.80
CA ILE A 38 3.22 -4.68 -7.47
C ILE A 38 2.52 -5.36 -8.65
N GLU A 39 1.73 -4.64 -9.44
CA GLU A 39 0.98 -5.18 -10.59
C GLU A 39 1.87 -5.78 -11.68
N ARG A 40 3.14 -5.36 -11.75
CA ARG A 40 4.14 -5.99 -12.64
C ARG A 40 4.33 -7.48 -12.34
N TRP A 41 3.96 -7.92 -11.14
CA TRP A 41 4.08 -9.29 -10.68
C TRP A 41 2.80 -10.12 -10.90
N ASP A 42 1.67 -9.52 -11.26
CA ASP A 42 0.37 -10.22 -11.39
C ASP A 42 0.39 -11.34 -12.44
N HIS A 43 1.27 -11.23 -13.44
CA HIS A 43 1.44 -12.22 -14.52
C HIS A 43 2.84 -12.84 -14.53
N ALA A 44 3.68 -12.53 -13.54
CA ALA A 44 5.00 -13.14 -13.44
C ALA A 44 4.87 -14.65 -13.18
N SER A 45 5.77 -15.43 -13.77
CA SER A 45 5.87 -16.87 -13.53
C SER A 45 7.32 -17.33 -13.68
N SER A 46 7.64 -18.46 -13.05
CA SER A 46 8.97 -19.06 -13.16
C SER A 46 8.90 -20.58 -13.06
N GLU A 47 9.78 -21.26 -13.79
CA GLU A 47 9.99 -22.71 -13.63
C GLU A 47 10.75 -23.05 -12.34
N SER A 48 11.43 -22.06 -11.74
CA SER A 48 12.12 -22.24 -10.46
C SER A 48 11.11 -22.21 -9.32
N PRO A 49 10.94 -23.30 -8.54
CA PRO A 49 9.98 -23.34 -7.42
C PRO A 49 10.22 -22.22 -6.40
N PHE A 50 11.48 -21.83 -6.22
CA PHE A 50 11.86 -20.75 -5.32
C PHE A 50 11.41 -19.38 -5.81
N VAL A 51 11.68 -19.06 -7.09
CA VAL A 51 11.27 -17.77 -7.67
C VAL A 51 9.74 -17.70 -7.74
N MET A 52 9.09 -18.84 -8.02
CA MET A 52 7.63 -18.95 -7.98
C MET A 52 7.06 -18.65 -6.58
N ASP A 53 7.71 -19.09 -5.50
CA ASP A 53 7.26 -18.75 -4.14
C ASP A 53 7.42 -17.25 -3.84
N ILE A 54 8.52 -16.61 -4.27
CA ILE A 54 8.66 -15.15 -4.16
C ILE A 54 7.54 -14.44 -4.92
N ILE A 55 7.31 -14.82 -6.18
CA ILE A 55 6.25 -14.24 -7.02
C ILE A 55 4.89 -14.35 -6.31
N ARG A 56 4.56 -15.55 -5.81
CA ARG A 56 3.32 -15.80 -5.08
C ARG A 56 3.19 -14.92 -3.84
N ARG A 57 4.26 -14.79 -3.04
CA ARG A 57 4.27 -13.92 -1.85
C ARG A 57 4.07 -12.45 -2.21
N VAL A 58 4.68 -11.96 -3.29
CA VAL A 58 4.49 -10.58 -3.77
C VAL A 58 3.04 -10.36 -4.23
N GLN A 59 2.48 -11.30 -5.01
CA GLN A 59 1.08 -11.26 -5.45
C GLN A 59 0.11 -11.27 -4.26
N GLU A 60 0.39 -12.06 -3.23
CA GLU A 60 -0.38 -12.08 -1.97
C GLU A 60 -0.35 -10.72 -1.27
N GLN A 61 0.82 -10.06 -1.20
CA GLN A 61 0.90 -8.69 -0.67
C GLN A 61 0.16 -7.67 -1.54
N GLY A 62 0.14 -7.85 -2.86
CA GLY A 62 -0.66 -7.02 -3.77
C GLY A 62 -2.16 -7.13 -3.54
N ALA A 63 -2.66 -8.35 -3.35
CA ALA A 63 -4.06 -8.57 -2.99
C ALA A 63 -4.41 -7.90 -1.64
N ASN A 64 -3.57 -8.11 -0.63
CA ASN A 64 -3.75 -7.47 0.68
C ASN A 64 -3.74 -5.95 0.59
N PHE A 65 -2.88 -5.36 -0.27
CA PHE A 65 -2.83 -3.92 -0.50
C PHE A 65 -4.12 -3.37 -1.09
N LYS A 66 -4.71 -4.07 -2.07
CA LYS A 66 -6.01 -3.69 -2.65
C LYS A 66 -7.13 -3.73 -1.60
N ASP A 67 -7.10 -4.68 -0.68
CA ASP A 67 -8.07 -4.76 0.43
C ASP A 67 -7.87 -3.63 1.46
N ALA A 68 -6.62 -3.31 1.80
CA ALA A 68 -6.29 -2.18 2.69
C ALA A 68 -6.77 -0.83 2.12
N ILE A 69 -6.61 -0.63 0.81
CA ILE A 69 -7.12 0.56 0.08
C ILE A 69 -8.65 0.62 0.09
N ARG A 70 -9.33 -0.53 -0.02
CA ARG A 70 -10.80 -0.58 0.11
C ARG A 70 -11.23 -0.17 1.52
N SER A 71 -10.55 -0.67 2.56
CA SER A 71 -10.81 -0.31 3.96
C SER A 71 -10.55 1.18 4.21
N SER A 72 -9.48 1.76 3.66
CA SER A 72 -9.19 3.19 3.80
C SER A 72 -10.26 4.06 3.13
N ARG A 73 -10.80 3.62 1.98
CA ARG A 73 -11.94 4.27 1.32
C ARG A 73 -13.20 4.27 2.19
N GLU A 74 -13.53 3.15 2.83
CA GLU A 74 -14.69 3.05 3.72
C GLU A 74 -14.58 4.03 4.89
N SER A 75 -13.40 4.16 5.51
CA SER A 75 -13.15 5.18 6.54
C SER A 75 -13.36 6.61 5.99
N ALA A 76 -12.90 6.90 4.77
CA ALA A 76 -13.14 8.20 4.15
C ALA A 76 -14.61 8.48 3.81
N GLN A 77 -15.40 7.44 3.49
CA GLN A 77 -16.86 7.58 3.32
C GLN A 77 -17.55 7.96 4.63
N HIS A 78 -17.15 7.33 5.74
CA HIS A 78 -17.59 7.76 7.07
C HIS A 78 -17.15 9.20 7.33
N GLY A 79 -15.95 9.59 6.90
CA GLY A 79 -15.46 10.95 7.03
C GLY A 79 -16.27 12.00 6.28
N SER A 80 -16.68 11.72 5.04
CA SER A 80 -17.59 12.60 4.30
C SER A 80 -18.94 12.75 4.99
N LYS A 81 -19.54 11.64 5.43
CA LYS A 81 -20.80 11.66 6.19
C LYS A 81 -20.67 12.49 7.48
N PHE A 82 -19.58 12.29 8.21
CA PHE A 82 -19.26 13.05 9.40
C PHE A 82 -19.20 14.56 9.11
N CYS A 83 -18.49 14.96 8.05
CA CYS A 83 -18.38 16.38 7.69
C CYS A 83 -19.73 16.99 7.33
N ALA A 84 -20.59 16.24 6.62
CA ALA A 84 -21.96 16.69 6.32
C ALA A 84 -22.78 16.89 7.61
N ASP A 85 -22.73 15.92 8.53
CA ASP A 85 -23.41 16.03 9.83
C ASP A 85 -22.82 17.18 10.67
N PHE A 86 -21.51 17.44 10.58
CA PHE A 86 -20.85 18.55 11.26
C PHE A 86 -21.27 19.91 10.72
N VAL A 87 -21.44 20.04 9.41
CA VAL A 87 -22.02 21.23 8.78
C VAL A 87 -23.43 21.48 9.30
N THR A 88 -24.28 20.44 9.37
CA THR A 88 -25.62 20.54 9.95
C THR A 88 -25.56 20.93 11.43
N LEU A 89 -24.62 20.38 12.20
CA LEU A 89 -24.42 20.74 13.62
C LEU A 89 -24.15 22.24 13.78
N LEU A 90 -23.28 22.82 12.95
CA LEU A 90 -22.97 24.25 12.99
C LEU A 90 -24.18 25.14 12.66
N GLU A 91 -25.05 24.69 11.76
CA GLU A 91 -26.30 25.38 11.44
C GLU A 91 -27.27 25.36 12.61
N VAL A 92 -27.51 24.20 13.21
CA VAL A 92 -28.45 24.06 14.34
C VAL A 92 -27.93 24.73 15.61
N LEU A 93 -26.61 24.80 15.83
CA LEU A 93 -26.01 25.59 16.91
C LEU A 93 -26.28 27.10 16.75
N GLY A 94 -26.33 27.56 15.49
CA GLY A 94 -26.68 28.94 15.14
C GLY A 94 -28.18 29.25 15.20
N ASP A 95 -29.04 28.23 15.28
CA ASP A 95 -30.48 28.37 15.37
C ASP A 95 -30.97 28.35 16.83
N SER A 96 -31.61 29.44 17.24
CA SER A 96 -32.24 29.53 18.56
C SER A 96 -33.49 28.65 18.70
N SER A 97 -34.05 28.13 17.61
CA SER A 97 -35.28 27.33 17.61
C SER A 97 -35.05 25.84 17.97
N THR A 98 -33.93 25.25 17.57
CA THR A 98 -33.60 23.83 17.80
C THR A 98 -33.47 23.52 19.28
N SER A 99 -34.08 22.46 19.79
CA SER A 99 -33.98 22.12 21.21
C SER A 99 -32.55 21.64 21.58
N ARG A 100 -32.19 21.76 22.86
CA ARG A 100 -30.88 21.25 23.34
C ARG A 100 -30.78 19.73 23.23
N ALA A 101 -31.90 19.03 23.40
CA ALA A 101 -31.97 17.58 23.28
C ALA A 101 -31.61 17.16 21.86
N GLU A 102 -32.23 17.77 20.85
CA GLU A 102 -31.94 17.49 19.43
C GLU A 102 -30.47 17.73 19.07
N ILE A 103 -29.85 18.81 19.56
CA ILE A 103 -28.42 19.08 19.31
C ILE A 103 -27.54 17.98 19.93
N ARG A 104 -27.83 17.55 21.17
CA ARG A 104 -27.08 16.48 21.83
C ARG A 104 -27.26 15.13 21.15
N ASP A 105 -28.49 14.80 20.75
CA ASP A 105 -28.78 13.58 20.00
C ASP A 105 -28.02 13.54 18.66
N HIS A 106 -27.93 14.70 17.98
CA HIS A 106 -27.12 14.83 16.77
C HIS A 106 -25.63 14.64 17.03
N ILE A 107 -25.08 15.25 18.09
CA ILE A 107 -23.68 15.06 18.48
C ILE A 107 -23.39 13.59 18.84
N HIS A 108 -24.30 12.90 19.54
CA HIS A 108 -24.15 11.48 19.85
C HIS A 108 -24.15 10.61 18.58
N SER A 109 -24.99 10.92 17.59
CA SER A 109 -24.95 10.25 16.29
C SER A 109 -23.59 10.45 15.61
N MET A 110 -23.06 11.68 15.63
CA MET A 110 -21.75 12.00 15.06
C MET A 110 -20.59 11.31 15.77
N GLN A 111 -20.64 11.20 17.11
CA GLN A 111 -19.65 10.45 17.89
C GLN A 111 -19.58 8.99 17.45
N ARG A 112 -20.73 8.35 17.21
CA ARG A 112 -20.77 6.99 16.68
C ARG A 112 -20.10 6.89 15.30
N ILE A 113 -20.37 7.84 14.40
CA ILE A 113 -19.74 7.89 13.07
C ILE A 113 -18.22 8.09 13.20
N ALA A 114 -17.77 8.98 14.09
CA ALA A 114 -16.34 9.20 14.33
C ALA A 114 -15.65 7.94 14.83
N SER A 115 -16.27 7.19 15.75
CA SER A 115 -15.73 5.91 16.23
C SER A 115 -15.72 4.81 15.16
N GLU A 116 -16.76 4.73 14.33
CA GLU A 116 -16.78 3.85 13.15
C GLU A 116 -15.64 4.22 12.18
N ALA A 117 -15.44 5.51 11.91
CA ALA A 117 -14.37 6.00 11.04
C ALA A 117 -12.97 5.73 11.61
N HIS A 118 -12.79 5.91 12.93
CA HIS A 118 -11.56 5.60 13.66
C HIS A 118 -11.22 4.11 13.56
N ALA A 119 -12.18 3.23 13.88
CA ALA A 119 -11.97 1.79 13.81
C ALA A 119 -11.60 1.33 12.39
N SER A 120 -12.26 1.85 11.36
CA SER A 120 -11.92 1.58 9.96
C SER A 120 -10.54 2.12 9.57
N ALA A 121 -10.16 3.32 10.03
CA ALA A 121 -8.85 3.91 9.76
C ALA A 121 -7.72 3.11 10.44
N GLN A 122 -7.92 2.70 11.69
CA GLN A 122 -6.97 1.89 12.43
C GLN A 122 -6.79 0.51 11.77
N SER A 123 -7.89 -0.14 11.39
CA SER A 123 -7.85 -1.41 10.65
C SER A 123 -7.04 -1.29 9.35
N ALA A 124 -7.27 -0.22 8.58
CA ALA A 124 -6.49 0.03 7.37
C ALA A 124 -5.00 0.25 7.67
N ALA A 125 -4.66 1.03 8.70
CA ALA A 125 -3.29 1.27 9.13
C ALA A 125 -2.56 -0.03 9.50
N GLU A 126 -3.21 -0.89 10.29
CA GLU A 126 -2.70 -2.21 10.67
C GLU A 126 -2.46 -3.10 9.44
N MET A 127 -3.38 -3.12 8.47
CA MET A 127 -3.18 -3.86 7.21
C MET A 127 -1.95 -3.36 6.44
N PHE A 128 -1.77 -2.04 6.29
CA PHE A 128 -0.59 -1.48 5.62
C PHE A 128 0.71 -1.80 6.36
N GLN A 129 0.68 -1.80 7.69
CA GLN A 129 1.82 -2.23 8.49
C GLN A 129 2.15 -3.71 8.22
N VAL A 130 1.16 -4.61 8.19
CA VAL A 130 1.36 -6.02 7.87
C VAL A 130 1.97 -6.20 6.48
N ILE A 131 1.43 -5.51 5.47
CA ILE A 131 1.92 -5.58 4.08
C ILE A 131 3.37 -5.11 4.00
N ARG A 132 3.70 -4.00 4.67
CA ARG A 132 5.07 -3.46 4.69
C ARG A 132 6.06 -4.49 5.24
N HIS A 133 5.74 -5.13 6.35
CA HIS A 133 6.60 -6.19 6.91
C HIS A 133 6.68 -7.38 5.96
N GLY A 134 5.57 -7.78 5.33
CA GLY A 134 5.55 -8.84 4.34
C GLY A 134 6.47 -8.58 3.14
N ILE A 135 6.46 -7.36 2.59
CA ILE A 135 7.35 -6.96 1.49
C ILE A 135 8.80 -6.89 1.99
N TYR A 136 9.05 -6.34 3.17
CA TYR A 136 10.38 -6.29 3.76
C TYR A 136 10.98 -7.70 3.91
N ASP A 137 10.21 -8.64 4.47
CA ASP A 137 10.63 -10.03 4.64
C ASP A 137 11.01 -10.67 3.30
N ILE A 138 10.18 -10.48 2.26
CA ILE A 138 10.49 -10.93 0.90
C ILE A 138 11.83 -10.36 0.42
N THR A 139 12.04 -9.04 0.55
CA THR A 139 13.29 -8.40 0.09
C THR A 139 14.52 -8.83 0.88
N SER A 140 14.34 -9.24 2.15
CA SER A 140 15.43 -9.72 3.01
C SER A 140 15.83 -11.17 2.70
N ASP A 141 14.88 -12.01 2.30
CA ASP A 141 15.11 -13.42 1.96
C ASP A 141 15.83 -13.58 0.60
N VAL A 142 15.51 -12.71 -0.37
CA VAL A 142 15.94 -12.89 -1.77
C VAL A 142 17.47 -12.90 -1.95
N PRO A 143 18.27 -11.97 -1.37
CA PRO A 143 19.72 -11.97 -1.56
C PRO A 143 20.41 -13.27 -1.14
N GLY A 144 20.00 -13.86 -0.02
CA GLY A 144 20.58 -15.10 0.48
C GLY A 144 20.35 -16.29 -0.46
N GLU A 145 19.18 -16.32 -1.09
CA GLU A 145 18.79 -17.40 -2.00
C GLU A 145 19.31 -17.20 -3.42
N VAL A 146 19.42 -15.95 -3.90
CA VAL A 146 20.12 -15.62 -5.15
C VAL A 146 21.57 -16.11 -5.09
N VAL A 147 22.27 -15.90 -3.97
CA VAL A 147 23.63 -16.41 -3.76
C VAL A 147 23.67 -17.95 -3.86
N LYS A 148 22.68 -18.66 -3.30
CA LYS A 148 22.59 -20.13 -3.39
C LYS A 148 22.32 -20.60 -4.82
N LEU A 149 21.45 -19.90 -5.56
CA LEU A 149 21.18 -20.18 -6.97
C LEU A 149 22.42 -19.96 -7.84
N GLU A 150 23.12 -18.83 -7.66
CA GLU A 150 24.37 -18.54 -8.36
C GLU A 150 25.44 -19.61 -8.09
N ALA A 151 25.56 -20.07 -6.84
CA ALA A 151 26.50 -21.12 -6.47
C ALA A 151 26.16 -22.46 -7.14
N LYS A 152 24.89 -22.86 -7.15
CA LYS A 152 24.41 -24.07 -7.85
C LYS A 152 24.67 -23.97 -9.36
N GLN A 153 24.40 -22.81 -9.95
CA GLN A 153 24.61 -22.59 -11.38
C GLN A 153 26.09 -22.63 -11.76
N LYS A 154 26.96 -21.97 -10.98
CA LYS A 154 28.43 -22.07 -11.15
C LYS A 154 28.92 -23.51 -11.04
N HIS A 155 28.34 -24.30 -10.13
CA HIS A 155 28.68 -25.72 -9.98
C HIS A 155 28.27 -26.55 -11.22
N VAL A 156 27.07 -26.34 -11.75
CA VAL A 156 26.61 -26.99 -12.99
C VAL A 156 27.47 -26.59 -14.18
N GLN A 157 27.79 -25.31 -14.33
CA GLN A 157 28.66 -24.83 -15.41
C GLN A 157 30.05 -25.45 -15.33
N ARG A 158 30.66 -25.51 -14.14
CA ARG A 158 31.94 -26.20 -13.93
C ARG A 158 31.87 -27.68 -14.33
N LYS A 159 30.77 -28.37 -14.01
CA LYS A 159 30.58 -29.77 -14.41
C LYS A 159 30.49 -29.93 -15.93
N LEU A 160 29.76 -29.04 -16.61
CA LEU A 160 29.68 -29.01 -18.07
C LEU A 160 31.05 -28.76 -18.70
N ASP A 161 31.78 -27.73 -18.26
CA ASP A 161 33.12 -27.42 -18.77
C ASP A 161 34.10 -28.59 -18.57
N ILE A 162 34.04 -29.27 -17.41
CA ILE A 162 34.84 -30.48 -17.15
C ILE A 162 34.46 -31.61 -18.11
N SER A 163 33.17 -31.82 -18.36
CA SER A 163 32.68 -32.86 -19.27
C SER A 163 33.08 -32.58 -20.73
N GLU A 164 33.03 -31.32 -21.18
CA GLU A 164 33.47 -30.91 -22.51
C GLU A 164 34.98 -31.10 -22.69
N ARG A 165 35.78 -30.67 -21.70
CA ARG A 165 37.24 -30.89 -21.70
C ARG A 165 37.60 -32.39 -21.76
N ARG A 166 36.84 -33.24 -21.07
CA ARG A 166 37.02 -34.71 -21.13
C ARG A 166 36.65 -35.25 -22.51
N ALA A 167 35.53 -34.82 -23.09
CA ALA A 167 35.11 -35.24 -24.43
C ALA A 167 36.14 -34.84 -25.51
N GLN A 168 36.71 -33.64 -25.42
CA GLN A 168 37.79 -33.19 -26.31
C GLN A 168 39.05 -34.05 -26.18
N ARG A 169 39.47 -34.41 -24.95
CA ARG A 169 40.63 -35.29 -24.74
C ARG A 169 40.43 -36.69 -25.35
N VAL A 170 39.23 -37.26 -25.27
CA VAL A 170 38.92 -38.57 -25.87
C VAL A 170 38.97 -38.51 -27.41
N LYS A 171 38.55 -37.40 -28.02
CA LYS A 171 38.65 -37.21 -29.48
C LYS A 171 40.12 -37.17 -29.97
N VAL A 172 41.03 -36.58 -29.19
CA VAL A 172 42.46 -36.54 -29.53
C VAL A 172 43.09 -37.94 -29.46
N VAL A 173 42.65 -38.80 -28.54
CA VAL A 173 43.16 -40.19 -28.44
C VAL A 173 42.62 -41.08 -29.57
N LYS A 174 41.37 -40.90 -29.99
CA LYS A 174 40.81 -41.61 -31.17
C LYS A 174 41.39 -41.16 -32.51
N ALA A 175 41.87 -39.92 -32.61
CA ALA A 175 42.60 -39.44 -33.80
C ALA A 175 43.99 -40.07 -33.96
N VAL A 176 44.56 -40.65 -32.90
CA VAL A 176 45.85 -41.38 -32.93
C VAL A 176 45.66 -42.90 -33.07
N SER A 177 44.43 -43.41 -32.98
CA SER A 177 44.12 -44.85 -33.06
C SER A 177 43.16 -45.25 -34.19
N ALA A 178 42.81 -44.33 -35.09
CA ALA A 178 42.04 -44.61 -36.30
C ALA A 178 42.93 -44.68 -37.55
N ALA A 179 43.88 -45.63 -37.54
CA ALA A 179 44.40 -46.25 -38.75
C ALA A 179 43.99 -47.74 -38.68
N GLY A 180 42.73 -48.05 -38.99
CA GLY A 180 42.28 -49.43 -39.01
C GLY A 180 40.76 -49.61 -39.02
N ALA A 181 40.26 -50.02 -40.18
CA ALA A 181 38.98 -50.70 -40.44
C ALA A 181 37.66 -49.89 -40.31
N ALA A 182 37.12 -49.58 -41.49
CA ALA A 182 35.71 -49.29 -41.71
C ALA A 182 34.90 -50.59 -41.64
N ILE A 183 33.82 -50.62 -40.86
CA ILE A 183 32.69 -51.52 -41.09
C ILE A 183 31.39 -50.75 -40.83
N ALA A 184 30.57 -50.71 -41.87
CA ALA A 184 29.21 -50.20 -41.88
C ALA A 184 28.27 -51.12 -41.07
N ALA A 185 27.43 -50.53 -40.21
CA ALA A 185 26.15 -51.11 -39.83
C ALA A 185 25.26 -50.00 -39.29
N GLY A 186 24.11 -49.81 -39.96
CA GLY A 186 23.14 -48.78 -39.64
C GLY A 186 22.50 -49.00 -38.27
N VAL A 187 22.30 -47.88 -37.57
CA VAL A 187 21.35 -47.78 -36.47
C VAL A 187 20.47 -46.57 -36.76
N SER A 188 19.20 -46.86 -36.97
CA SER A 188 18.10 -45.93 -37.14
C SER A 188 18.05 -44.91 -36.00
N ILE A 189 18.13 -43.63 -36.36
CA ILE A 189 17.92 -42.51 -35.46
C ILE A 189 16.42 -42.45 -35.15
N VAL A 190 16.06 -42.80 -33.92
CA VAL A 190 14.75 -42.49 -33.35
C VAL A 190 14.65 -40.97 -33.23
N ALA A 191 13.74 -40.37 -33.99
CA ALA A 191 13.40 -38.97 -33.90
C ALA A 191 12.70 -38.71 -32.56
N PHE A 192 13.46 -38.27 -31.55
CA PHE A 192 12.91 -37.56 -30.40
C PHE A 192 12.78 -36.06 -30.77
N PRO A 193 11.68 -35.39 -30.41
CA PRO A 193 11.45 -34.01 -30.78
C PRO A 193 12.52 -33.08 -30.18
N PRO A 194 12.99 -32.08 -30.95
CA PRO A 194 13.95 -31.11 -30.46
C PRO A 194 13.24 -30.12 -29.53
N ALA A 195 13.34 -30.36 -28.23
CA ALA A 195 13.10 -29.34 -27.21
C ALA A 195 14.21 -29.41 -26.16
N MET A 196 15.46 -29.21 -26.60
CA MET A 196 16.48 -28.66 -25.72
C MET A 196 16.81 -27.25 -26.20
N ILE A 197 16.31 -26.29 -25.45
CA ILE A 197 16.71 -24.89 -25.52
C ILE A 197 18.20 -24.85 -25.19
N VAL A 198 19.04 -24.70 -26.22
CA VAL A 198 20.38 -24.18 -26.06
C VAL A 198 20.21 -22.75 -25.54
N LEU A 199 20.41 -22.52 -24.24
CA LEU A 199 20.48 -21.16 -23.70
C LEU A 199 21.85 -20.58 -24.06
N PRO A 200 21.95 -19.65 -25.04
CA PRO A 200 23.21 -18.97 -25.32
C PRO A 200 23.64 -18.20 -24.06
N VAL A 201 24.92 -18.34 -23.72
CA VAL A 201 25.53 -17.72 -22.52
C VAL A 201 25.35 -16.19 -22.51
N GLN A 202 25.12 -15.54 -23.66
CA GLN A 202 24.81 -14.11 -23.78
C GLN A 202 23.42 -13.69 -23.28
N LYS A 203 22.48 -14.61 -23.05
CA LYS A 203 21.17 -14.28 -22.44
C LYS A 203 21.25 -14.07 -20.92
N ARG A 204 22.36 -14.49 -20.29
CA ARG A 204 22.49 -14.67 -18.83
C ARG A 204 22.88 -13.41 -18.05
N GLU A 205 23.64 -12.49 -18.66
CA GLU A 205 23.95 -11.20 -18.02
C GLU A 205 22.71 -10.31 -17.95
N LYS A 206 21.88 -10.30 -19.00
CA LYS A 206 20.61 -9.56 -19.02
C LYS A 206 19.61 -10.05 -17.96
N GLU A 207 19.60 -11.35 -17.67
CA GLU A 207 18.73 -11.93 -16.64
C GLU A 207 19.17 -11.54 -15.22
N LYS A 208 20.48 -11.51 -14.93
CA LYS A 208 20.98 -11.09 -13.60
C LYS A 208 20.67 -9.62 -13.30
N THR A 209 20.88 -8.73 -14.27
CA THR A 209 20.52 -7.31 -14.13
C THR A 209 19.03 -7.13 -13.88
N SER A 210 18.19 -8.00 -14.48
CA SER A 210 16.74 -7.98 -14.26
C SER A 210 16.35 -8.36 -12.83
N TYR A 211 16.99 -9.34 -12.18
CA TYR A 211 16.66 -9.70 -10.80
C TYR A 211 17.06 -8.63 -9.78
N GLU A 212 18.25 -8.06 -9.92
CA GLU A 212 18.71 -6.98 -9.04
C GLU A 212 17.80 -5.74 -9.16
N GLU A 213 17.37 -5.41 -10.39
CA GLU A 213 16.40 -4.35 -10.66
C GLU A 213 15.04 -4.64 -10.00
N GLN A 214 14.50 -5.84 -10.13
CA GLN A 214 13.20 -6.21 -9.54
C GLN A 214 13.25 -6.22 -8.00
N ILE A 215 14.36 -6.64 -7.40
CA ILE A 215 14.57 -6.53 -5.95
C ILE A 215 14.68 -5.06 -5.53
N GLY A 216 15.34 -4.23 -6.35
CA GLY A 216 15.39 -2.78 -6.16
C GLY A 216 13.99 -2.18 -6.09
N VAL A 217 13.14 -2.49 -7.07
CA VAL A 217 11.73 -2.04 -7.10
C VAL A 217 10.97 -2.47 -5.84
N LEU A 218 11.13 -3.71 -5.36
CA LEU A 218 10.46 -4.15 -4.12
C LEU A 218 10.97 -3.42 -2.87
N LYS A 219 12.25 -3.05 -2.82
CA LYS A 219 12.80 -2.22 -1.74
C LYS A 219 12.24 -0.81 -1.78
N ASP A 220 12.19 -0.21 -2.98
CA ASP A 220 11.60 1.11 -3.18
C ASP A 220 10.13 1.12 -2.76
N VAL A 221 9.38 0.04 -3.03
CA VAL A 221 8.00 -0.13 -2.53
C VAL A 221 7.97 -0.18 -1.01
N ALA A 222 8.84 -0.97 -0.36
CA ALA A 222 8.89 -1.06 1.09
C ALA A 222 9.18 0.31 1.75
N ASP A 223 10.10 1.08 1.18
CA ASP A 223 10.44 2.43 1.65
C ASP A 223 9.27 3.40 1.42
N THR A 224 8.63 3.35 0.25
CA THR A 224 7.42 4.15 -0.06
C THR A 224 6.28 3.83 0.91
N MET A 225 6.15 2.57 1.33
CA MET A 225 5.16 2.15 2.33
C MET A 225 5.43 2.72 3.73
N VAL A 226 6.64 3.15 4.07
CA VAL A 226 6.94 3.83 5.34
C VAL A 226 6.29 5.21 5.38
N GLU A 227 6.49 6.00 4.32
CA GLU A 227 5.88 7.32 4.19
C GLU A 227 4.35 7.21 4.15
N PHE A 228 3.86 6.25 3.36
CA PHE A 228 2.45 5.97 3.23
C PHE A 228 1.81 5.53 4.55
N GLY A 229 2.46 4.62 5.29
CA GLY A 229 2.00 4.17 6.62
C GLY A 229 1.88 5.34 7.60
N SER A 230 2.85 6.26 7.60
CA SER A 230 2.80 7.47 8.45
C SER A 230 1.60 8.36 8.13
N ALA A 231 1.23 8.47 6.84
CA ALA A 231 0.05 9.24 6.42
C ALA A 231 -1.27 8.56 6.83
N VAL A 232 -1.34 7.23 6.81
CA VAL A 232 -2.52 6.48 7.27
C VAL A 232 -2.64 6.49 8.79
N ASP A 233 -1.53 6.37 9.53
CA ASP A 233 -1.53 6.51 10.99
C ASP A 233 -2.04 7.89 11.43
N PHE A 234 -1.61 8.94 10.72
CA PHE A 234 -2.14 10.29 10.94
C PHE A 234 -3.66 10.34 10.77
N PHE A 235 -4.21 9.60 9.80
CA PHE A 235 -5.64 9.55 9.57
C PHE A 235 -6.41 8.87 10.72
N ALA A 236 -5.86 7.83 11.35
CA ALA A 236 -6.45 7.25 12.57
C ALA A 236 -6.40 8.25 13.75
N GLN A 237 -5.26 8.92 13.95
CA GLN A 237 -5.11 9.94 15.00
C GLN A 237 -6.05 11.14 14.82
N TYR A 238 -6.34 11.52 13.57
CA TYR A 238 -7.30 12.56 13.24
C TYR A 238 -8.68 12.27 13.84
N TRP A 239 -9.15 11.02 13.77
CA TRP A 239 -10.46 10.64 14.32
C TRP A 239 -10.53 10.70 15.84
N ILE A 240 -9.44 10.36 16.54
CA ILE A 240 -9.36 10.52 18.01
C ILE A 240 -9.54 12.00 18.39
N ARG A 241 -8.95 12.92 17.62
CA ARG A 241 -9.11 14.36 17.84
C ARG A 241 -10.56 14.80 17.59
N MET A 242 -11.23 14.23 16.58
CA MET A 242 -12.64 14.51 16.31
C MET A 242 -13.55 14.11 17.46
N GLU A 243 -13.40 12.88 17.97
CA GLU A 243 -14.16 12.42 19.13
C GLU A 243 -13.97 13.36 20.33
N THR A 244 -12.72 13.74 20.59
CA THR A 244 -12.38 14.68 21.66
C THR A 244 -13.08 16.02 21.49
N ILE A 245 -13.09 16.57 20.28
CA ILE A 245 -13.77 17.84 19.98
C ILE A 245 -15.28 17.70 20.16
N LEU A 246 -15.89 16.61 19.72
CA LEU A 246 -17.33 16.39 19.89
C LEU A 246 -17.72 16.32 21.36
N HIS A 247 -16.90 15.69 22.21
CA HIS A 247 -17.12 15.72 23.66
C HIS A 247 -17.08 17.15 24.21
N VAL A 248 -16.07 17.94 23.83
CA VAL A 248 -15.97 19.34 24.25
C VAL A 248 -17.14 20.18 23.74
N VAL A 249 -17.60 19.97 22.50
CA VAL A 249 -18.77 20.65 21.95
C VAL A 249 -20.03 20.25 22.70
N ASN A 250 -20.21 18.95 22.98
CA ASN A 250 -21.35 18.42 23.73
C ASN A 250 -21.47 19.03 25.13
N ASP A 251 -20.35 19.10 25.85
CA ASP A 251 -20.29 19.65 27.20
C ASP A 251 -20.56 21.16 27.22
N ARG A 252 -20.40 21.83 26.07
CA ARG A 252 -20.48 23.30 25.94
C ARG A 252 -21.56 23.78 24.98
N VAL A 253 -22.54 22.94 24.65
CA VAL A 253 -23.67 23.30 23.77
C VAL A 253 -24.36 24.58 24.25
N ASP A 254 -24.52 24.75 25.56
CA ASP A 254 -25.17 25.93 26.15
C ASP A 254 -24.38 27.22 25.92
N ASP A 255 -23.06 27.16 25.93
CA ASP A 255 -22.18 28.32 25.72
C ASP A 255 -22.13 28.76 24.26
N LEU A 256 -22.28 27.80 23.35
CA LEU A 256 -22.13 28.00 21.91
C LEU A 256 -23.40 28.57 21.24
N ARG A 257 -24.54 28.57 21.95
CA ARG A 257 -25.85 28.85 21.36
C ARG A 257 -26.27 30.31 21.48
N GLY A 258 -26.95 30.80 20.44
CA GLY A 258 -27.77 32.03 20.49
C GLY A 258 -26.99 33.35 20.56
N LYS A 259 -25.65 33.33 20.60
CA LYS A 259 -24.84 34.54 20.59
C LYS A 259 -24.63 35.06 19.15
N LYS A 260 -25.08 36.29 18.88
CA LYS A 260 -25.02 36.89 17.53
C LYS A 260 -23.60 36.92 16.92
N HIS A 261 -22.57 37.16 17.73
CA HIS A 261 -21.18 37.20 17.27
C HIS A 261 -20.64 35.81 16.93
N LEU A 262 -21.15 34.75 17.56
CA LEU A 262 -20.77 33.37 17.27
C LEU A 262 -21.25 32.92 15.90
N LYS A 263 -22.44 33.38 15.47
CA LYS A 263 -23.02 33.03 14.17
C LYS A 263 -22.06 33.27 13.01
N MET A 264 -21.35 34.41 13.01
CA MET A 264 -20.35 34.71 11.97
C MET A 264 -19.18 33.74 11.98
N ARG A 265 -18.67 33.36 13.15
CA ARG A 265 -17.56 32.39 13.28
C ARG A 265 -18.00 30.99 12.87
N LEU A 266 -19.20 30.56 13.27
CA LEU A 266 -19.77 29.28 12.87
C LEU A 266 -19.94 29.19 11.35
N MET A 267 -20.36 30.28 10.68
CA MET A 267 -20.44 30.33 9.21
C MET A 267 -19.07 30.18 8.53
N THR A 268 -18.01 30.79 9.08
CA THR A 268 -16.65 30.61 8.54
C THR A 268 -16.18 29.17 8.72
N ILE A 269 -16.33 28.62 9.92
CA ILE A 269 -15.96 27.23 10.22
C ILE A 269 -16.74 26.26 9.33
N LYS A 270 -18.03 26.51 9.10
CA LYS A 270 -18.86 25.71 8.20
C LYS A 270 -18.24 25.60 6.81
N LYS A 271 -17.77 26.71 6.23
CA LYS A 271 -17.15 26.70 4.90
C LYS A 271 -15.87 25.86 4.88
N ASP A 272 -15.05 25.96 5.93
CA ASP A 272 -13.84 25.14 6.06
C ASP A 272 -14.21 23.64 6.05
N TRP A 273 -15.28 23.25 6.75
CA TRP A 273 -15.77 21.87 6.78
C TRP A 273 -16.41 21.39 5.48
N GLU A 274 -17.04 22.27 4.69
CA GLU A 274 -17.50 21.95 3.33
C GLU A 274 -16.32 21.60 2.41
N VAL A 275 -15.19 22.29 2.57
CA VAL A 275 -13.94 21.97 1.86
C VAL A 275 -13.39 20.61 2.30
N VAL A 276 -13.32 20.36 3.62
CA VAL A 276 -12.90 19.05 4.14
C VAL A 276 -13.78 17.92 3.60
N ASN A 277 -15.11 18.10 3.58
CA ASN A 277 -16.04 17.13 3.00
C ASN A 277 -15.74 16.86 1.52
N SER A 278 -15.47 17.93 0.75
CA SER A 278 -15.13 17.81 -0.67
C SER A 278 -13.84 17.03 -0.88
N ASN A 279 -12.85 17.22 -0.02
CA ASN A 279 -11.59 16.48 -0.06
C ASN A 279 -11.78 14.98 0.24
N PHE A 280 -12.63 14.64 1.22
CA PHE A 280 -13.01 13.24 1.48
C PHE A 280 -13.70 12.60 0.26
N LEU A 281 -14.64 13.30 -0.36
CA LEU A 281 -15.35 12.80 -1.55
C LEU A 281 -14.41 12.62 -2.74
N ASP A 282 -13.50 13.58 -2.98
CA ASP A 282 -12.48 13.48 -4.03
C ASP A 282 -11.53 12.30 -3.78
N TYR A 283 -11.09 12.09 -2.54
CA TYR A 283 -10.32 10.91 -2.16
C TYR A 283 -11.08 9.60 -2.46
N VAL A 284 -12.33 9.49 -2.00
CA VAL A 284 -13.17 8.31 -2.25
C VAL A 284 -13.32 8.04 -3.75
N HIS A 285 -13.50 9.09 -4.56
CA HIS A 285 -13.58 8.98 -6.00
C HIS A 285 -12.27 8.51 -6.63
N LYS A 286 -11.14 9.14 -6.28
CA LYS A 286 -9.80 8.79 -6.78
C LYS A 286 -9.43 7.35 -6.44
N VAL A 287 -9.63 6.95 -5.18
CA VAL A 287 -9.33 5.58 -4.73
C VAL A 287 -10.22 4.54 -5.38
N SER A 288 -11.48 4.85 -5.69
CA SER A 288 -12.36 3.90 -6.39
C SER A 288 -11.97 3.63 -7.85
N ARG A 289 -11.02 4.40 -8.40
CA ARG A 289 -10.48 4.22 -9.76
C ARG A 289 -9.17 3.44 -9.78
N LEU A 290 -8.59 3.16 -8.62
CA LEU A 290 -7.44 2.27 -8.45
C LEU A 290 -7.93 0.81 -8.49
#